data_AF-A0A5N8XC14-F1
#
_entry.id   AF-A0A5N8XC14-F1
#
_cell.length_a   1.000
_cell.length_b   1.000
_cell.length_c   1.000
_cell.angle_alpha   90.00
_cell.angle_beta   90.00
_cell.angle_gamma   90.00
#
_symmetry.space_group_name_H-M   'P 1'
#
loop_
_entity.id
_entity.type
_entity.pdbx_description
1 polymer ?
#
loop_
_entity_poly.entity_id
_entity_poly.type
_entity_poly.pdbx_seq_one_letter_code
_entity_poly.pdbx_strand_id
1 'polypeptide(L)'
;MSTVRELLTELTGTSEYAEKLSDDTDLAASGIDSGDLVRLILLVEQHTGVEITAQDMEQLSTIADYERFLADRSGSAPQPGSA
;
A
#
# COMPACT_ATOMS: atom_id res chain seq x y z
N MET A 1 -10.13 -4.55 8.77
CA MET A 1 -10.09 -3.59 7.66
C MET A 1 -8.66 -3.58 7.15
N SER A 2 -8.47 -3.52 5.84
CA SER A 2 -7.16 -3.51 5.21
C SER A 2 -6.51 -2.14 5.39
N THR A 3 -5.27 -2.11 5.88
CA THR A 3 -4.50 -0.88 6.13
C THR A 3 -4.46 -0.01 4.88
N VAL A 4 -4.28 -0.64 3.71
CA VAL A 4 -4.20 0.06 2.43
C VAL A 4 -5.51 0.77 2.08
N ARG A 5 -6.68 0.19 2.41
CA ARG A 5 -7.98 0.83 2.14
C ARG A 5 -8.22 2.05 3.02
N GLU A 6 -7.75 2.02 4.26
CA GLU A 6 -7.80 3.18 5.16
C GLU A 6 -6.90 4.30 4.63
N LEU A 7 -5.67 3.98 4.22
CA LEU A 7 -4.74 4.95 3.64
C LEU A 7 -5.25 5.53 2.31
N LEU A 8 -5.88 4.72 1.45
CA LEU A 8 -6.54 5.20 0.23
C LEU A 8 -7.70 6.14 0.53
N THR A 9 -8.48 5.87 1.58
CA THR A 9 -9.57 6.75 2.03
C THR A 9 -9.04 8.08 2.53
N GLU A 10 -7.96 8.05 3.32
CA GLU A 10 -7.27 9.26 3.81
C GLU A 10 -6.68 10.09 2.65
N LEU A 11 -6.10 9.41 1.65
CA LEU A 11 -5.49 10.05 0.50
C LEU A 11 -6.52 10.71 -0.43
N THR A 12 -7.54 9.96 -0.82
CA THR A 12 -8.59 10.42 -1.75
C THR A 12 -9.63 11.31 -1.07
N GLY A 13 -9.66 11.32 0.27
CA GLY A 13 -10.63 12.04 1.08
C GLY A 13 -12.04 11.43 1.05
N THR A 14 -12.22 10.24 0.47
CA THR A 14 -13.52 9.54 0.43
C THR A 14 -13.35 8.03 0.52
N SER A 15 -14.23 7.37 1.28
CA SER A 15 -14.24 5.90 1.38
C SER A 15 -14.86 5.26 0.14
N GLU A 16 -15.70 5.99 -0.62
CA GLU A 16 -16.40 5.44 -1.79
C GLU A 16 -15.44 4.89 -2.84
N TYR A 17 -14.26 5.49 -2.97
CA TYR A 17 -13.24 5.03 -3.90
C TYR A 17 -12.63 3.70 -3.44
N ALA A 18 -12.19 3.64 -2.17
CA ALA A 18 -11.62 2.43 -1.57
C ALA A 18 -12.63 1.28 -1.44
N GLU A 19 -13.93 1.58 -1.26
CA GLU A 19 -15.00 0.59 -1.18
C GLU A 19 -15.44 0.04 -2.54
N LYS A 20 -15.30 0.84 -3.61
CA LYS A 20 -15.59 0.39 -4.99
C LYS A 20 -14.47 -0.43 -5.60
N LEU A 21 -13.23 -0.24 -5.13
CA LEU A 21 -12.07 -0.99 -5.59
C LEU A 21 -12.13 -2.44 -5.12
N SER A 22 -11.90 -3.36 -6.05
CA SER A 22 -11.64 -4.76 -5.71
C SER A 22 -10.16 -4.95 -5.38
N ASP A 23 -9.81 -5.99 -4.63
CA ASP A 23 -8.44 -6.20 -4.17
C ASP A 23 -7.44 -6.41 -5.33
N ASP A 24 -7.88 -7.07 -6.40
CA ASP A 24 -7.15 -7.28 -7.66
C ASP A 24 -7.27 -6.11 -8.66
N THR A 25 -7.93 -5.01 -8.28
CA THR A 25 -8.06 -3.87 -9.20
C THR A 25 -6.77 -3.08 -9.25
N ASP A 26 -6.31 -2.83 -10.48
CA ASP A 26 -5.16 -1.98 -10.74
C ASP A 26 -5.49 -0.52 -10.40
N LEU A 27 -4.73 0.05 -9.46
CA LEU A 27 -4.95 1.39 -8.92
C LEU A 27 -4.69 2.50 -9.95
N ALA A 28 -3.75 2.27 -10.88
CA ALA A 28 -3.50 3.22 -11.96
C ALA A 28 -4.65 3.18 -12.98
N ALA A 29 -5.21 1.99 -13.25
CA ALA A 29 -6.35 1.83 -14.14
C ALA A 29 -7.68 2.32 -13.54
N SER A 30 -7.83 2.35 -12.21
CA SER A 30 -9.04 2.83 -11.55
C SER A 30 -9.19 4.35 -11.52
N GLY A 31 -8.17 5.08 -12.01
CA GLY A 31 -8.20 6.54 -12.15
C GLY A 31 -7.49 7.31 -11.04
N ILE A 32 -6.66 6.64 -10.22
CA ILE A 32 -5.73 7.33 -9.33
C ILE A 32 -4.58 7.93 -10.16
N ASP A 33 -4.17 9.15 -9.81
CA ASP A 33 -3.05 9.80 -10.49
C ASP A 33 -1.70 9.24 -10.01
N SER A 34 -0.67 9.37 -10.85
CA SER A 34 0.70 9.00 -10.47
C SER A 34 1.18 9.74 -9.22
N GLY A 35 0.73 10.99 -8.99
CA GLY A 35 1.02 11.74 -7.77
C GLY A 35 0.35 11.15 -6.53
N ASP A 36 -0.87 10.66 -6.66
CA ASP A 36 -1.58 9.97 -5.59
C ASP A 36 -0.93 8.63 -5.25
N LEU A 37 -0.47 7.86 -6.24
CA LEU A 37 0.29 6.62 -5.99
C LEU A 37 1.56 6.88 -5.19
N VAL A 38 2.36 7.87 -5.58
CA VAL A 38 3.58 8.23 -4.84
C VAL A 38 3.25 8.66 -3.41
N ARG A 39 2.15 9.41 -3.23
CA ARG A 39 1.72 9.85 -1.90
C ARG A 39 1.18 8.71 -1.05
N LEU A 40 0.48 7.74 -1.65
CA LEU A 40 0.06 6.50 -1.00
C LEU A 40 1.27 5.75 -0.47
N ILE A 41 2.30 5.58 -1.31
CA ILE A 41 3.54 4.89 -0.93
C ILE A 41 4.18 5.58 0.27
N LEU A 42 4.39 6.90 0.21
CA LEU A 42 4.95 7.65 1.33
C LEU A 42 4.10 7.54 2.61
N LEU A 43 2.78 7.45 2.49
CA LEU A 43 1.86 7.21 3.61
C LEU A 43 2.04 5.80 4.19
N VAL A 44 2.13 4.79 3.33
CA VAL A 44 2.39 3.40 3.71
C VAL A 44 3.73 3.29 4.44
N GLU A 45 4.80 3.88 3.89
CA GLU A 45 6.13 3.87 4.51
C GLU A 45 6.12 4.56 5.87
N GLN A 46 5.46 5.72 6.00
CA GLN A 46 5.36 6.42 7.28
C GLN A 46 4.50 5.69 8.32
N HIS A 47 3.42 5.04 7.89
CA HIS A 47 2.48 4.37 8.78
C HIS A 47 3.01 3.01 9.24
N THR A 48 3.75 2.31 8.38
CA THR A 48 4.23 0.94 8.64
C THR A 48 5.72 0.87 8.98
N GLY A 49 6.48 1.91 8.64
CA GLY A 49 7.94 1.94 8.76
C GLY A 49 8.68 1.09 7.73
N VAL A 50 7.98 0.55 6.72
CA VAL A 50 8.57 -0.26 5.64
C VAL A 50 9.05 0.65 4.53
N GLU A 51 10.28 0.49 4.06
CA GLU A 51 10.76 1.16 2.85
C GLU A 51 10.27 0.43 1.58
N ILE A 52 9.65 1.17 0.67
CA ILE A 52 9.17 0.69 -0.64
C ILE A 52 10.16 1.16 -1.70
N THR A 53 10.92 0.21 -2.26
CA THR A 53 11.90 0.54 -3.30
C THR A 53 11.23 0.72 -4.66
N ALA A 54 11.92 1.36 -5.61
CA ALA A 54 11.43 1.49 -6.98
C ALA A 54 11.10 0.13 -7.63
N GLN A 55 11.81 -0.94 -7.27
CA GLN A 55 11.53 -2.29 -7.77
C GLN A 55 10.26 -2.89 -7.12
N ASP A 56 10.02 -2.59 -5.85
CA ASP A 56 8.77 -2.97 -5.17
C ASP A 56 7.59 -2.23 -5.80
N MET A 57 7.75 -0.93 -6.12
CA MET A 57 6.71 -0.15 -6.81
C MET A 57 6.24 -0.79 -8.12
N GLU A 58 7.14 -1.45 -8.87
CA GLU A 58 6.76 -2.17 -10.10
C GLU A 58 5.88 -3.39 -9.84
N GLN A 59 5.89 -3.94 -8.62
CA GLN A 59 5.02 -5.05 -8.20
C GLN A 59 3.80 -4.59 -7.41
N LEU A 60 3.71 -3.30 -7.08
CA LEU A 60 2.65 -2.72 -6.27
C LEU A 60 1.61 -2.01 -7.14
N SER A 61 0.78 -2.80 -7.82
CA SER A 61 -0.27 -2.30 -8.72
C SER A 61 -1.68 -2.40 -8.13
N THR A 62 -1.93 -3.38 -7.25
CA THR A 62 -3.26 -3.65 -6.70
C THR A 62 -3.27 -3.58 -5.17
N ILE A 63 -4.45 -3.40 -4.58
CA ILE A 63 -4.59 -3.40 -3.10
C ILE A 63 -4.08 -4.71 -2.51
N ALA A 64 -4.35 -5.84 -3.17
CA ALA A 64 -3.85 -7.15 -2.76
C ALA A 64 -2.33 -7.22 -2.73
N ASP A 65 -1.64 -6.61 -3.71
CA ASP A 65 -0.18 -6.57 -3.74
C ASP A 65 0.38 -5.75 -2.57
N TYR A 66 -0.20 -4.59 -2.28
CA TYR A 66 0.22 -3.78 -1.13
C TYR A 66 -0.01 -4.53 0.19
N GLU A 67 -1.17 -5.14 0.39
CA GLU A 67 -1.46 -5.90 1.61
C GLU A 67 -0.52 -7.10 1.75
N ARG A 68 -0.22 -7.80 0.66
CA ARG A 68 0.70 -8.93 0.65
C ARG A 68 2.15 -8.50 0.92
N PHE A 69 2.58 -7.39 0.33
CA PHE A 69 3.89 -6.79 0.56
C PHE A 69 4.06 -6.37 2.03
N LEU A 70 3.04 -5.70 2.58
CA LEU A 70 3.02 -5.31 3.99
C LEU A 70 3.00 -6.52 4.92
N ALA A 71 2.26 -7.58 4.58
CA ALA A 71 2.25 -8.81 5.36
C ALA A 71 3.62 -9.52 5.33
N ASP A 72 4.30 -9.54 4.18
CA ASP A 72 5.63 -10.13 4.02
C ASP A 72 6.69 -9.35 4.82
N ARG A 73 6.64 -8.02 4.78
CA ARG A 73 7.56 -7.12 5.50
C ARG A 73 7.28 -7.02 6.99
N SER A 74 6.02 -7.02 7.40
CA SER A 74 5.61 -7.01 8.82
C SER A 74 5.84 -8.38 9.48
N GLY A 75 5.67 -9.47 8.74
CA GLY A 75 6.07 -10.83 9.15
C GLY A 75 7.59 -11.00 9.21
N SER A 76 8.32 -10.25 8.39
CA SER A 76 9.78 -10.09 8.44
C SER A 76 10.22 -8.98 9.41
N ALA A 77 9.51 -8.80 10.54
CA ALA A 77 10.14 -8.12 11.67
C ALA A 77 11.49 -8.83 11.92
N PRO A 78 12.62 -8.11 11.96
CA PRO A 78 13.88 -8.74 12.32
C PRO A 78 13.64 -9.36 13.69
N GLN A 79 13.73 -10.69 13.77
CA GLN A 79 13.81 -11.35 15.05
C GLN A 79 14.96 -10.66 15.80
N PRO A 80 14.71 -10.00 16.95
CA PRO A 80 15.79 -9.43 17.73
C PRO A 80 16.58 -10.62 18.29
N GLY A 81 17.64 -10.97 17.59
CA GLY A 81 18.55 -12.06 17.92
C GLY A 81 19.33 -12.44 16.67
N SER A 82 20.65 -12.26 16.64
CA SER A 82 21.51 -13.04 17.54
C SER A 82 22.92 -12.45 17.62
N ALA A 83 23.38 -12.33 18.87
CA ALA A 83 24.76 -12.35 19.38
C ALA A 83 25.72 -11.18 19.07
#